data_AF-A0A967W1H8-F1
#
_entry.id   AF-A0A967W1H8-F1
#
_cell.length_a   1.000
_cell.length_b   1.000
_cell.length_c   1.000
_cell.angle_alpha   90.00
_cell.angle_beta   90.00
_cell.angle_gamma   90.00
#
_symmetry.space_group_name_H-M   'P 1'
#
loop_
_entity.id
_entity.type
_entity.pdbx_description
1 polymer ?
#
loop_
_entity_poly.entity_id
_entity_poly.type
_entity_poly.pdbx_seq_one_letter_code
_entity_poly.pdbx_strand_id
1 'polypeptide(L)' 'PQNAYIRRLQHLVAEQSDLSSRSLGKDTERRVMIYREETE' A
#
# COMPACT_ATOMS: atom_id res chain seq x y z
N PRO A 1 6.38 -11.81 -7.17
CA PRO A 1 5.92 -11.83 -5.76
C PRO A 1 6.66 -10.78 -4.93
N GLN A 2 6.00 -9.67 -4.63
CA GLN A 2 6.56 -8.71 -3.69
C GLN A 2 6.60 -9.33 -2.28
N ASN A 3 7.69 -9.13 -1.53
CA ASN A 3 7.82 -9.66 -0.18
C ASN A 3 6.79 -8.99 0.76
N ALA A 4 6.15 -9.77 1.65
CA ALA A 4 5.21 -9.26 2.65
C ALA A 4 5.82 -8.17 3.54
N TYR A 5 7.11 -8.28 3.85
CA TYR A 5 7.87 -7.26 4.58
C TYR A 5 7.90 -5.91 3.84
N ILE A 6 8.19 -5.93 2.53
CA ILE A 6 8.21 -4.70 1.72
C ILE A 6 6.83 -4.06 1.65
N ARG A 7 5.75 -4.85 1.53
CA ARG A 7 4.39 -4.30 1.54
C ARG A 7 4.05 -3.63 2.88
N ARG A 8 4.48 -4.21 4.00
CA ARG A 8 4.32 -3.59 5.32
C ARG A 8 5.03 -2.24 5.38
N LEU A 9 6.28 -2.15 4.90
CA LEU A 9 7.00 -0.88 4.85
C LEU A 9 6.27 0.16 3.98
N GLN A 10 5.73 -0.25 2.84
CA GLN A 10 4.96 0.64 1.97
C GLN A 10 3.69 1.18 2.66
N HIS A 11 2.99 0.36 3.43
CA HIS A 11 1.86 0.81 4.23
C HIS A 11 2.27 1.81 5.32
N LEU A 12 3.38 1.57 6.02
CA LEU A 12 3.88 2.48 7.05
C LEU A 12 4.28 3.85 6.47
N VAL A 13 4.91 3.87 5.30
CA VAL A 13 5.26 5.13 4.61
C VAL A 13 4.01 5.90 4.21
N ALA A 14 2.96 5.21 3.74
CA ALA A 14 1.70 5.84 3.40
C ALA A 14 1.03 6.46 4.65
N GLU A 15 0.93 5.71 5.74
CA GLU A 15 0.37 6.17 7.02
C GLU A 15 1.14 7.38 7.57
N GLN A 16 2.48 7.34 7.55
CA GLN A 16 3.31 8.47 8.00
C GLN A 16 3.14 9.73 7.14
N SER A 17 2.68 9.57 5.90
CA SER A 17 2.47 10.68 4.96
C SER A 17 1.02 11.15 4.91
N ASP A 18 0.15 10.69 5.83
CA ASP A 18 -1.29 10.91 5.79
C ASP A 18 -1.93 10.49 4.45
N LEU A 19 -1.42 9.41 3.85
CA LEU A 19 -1.92 8.80 2.62
C LEU A 19 -2.60 7.46 2.89
N SER A 20 -3.69 7.22 2.17
CA SER A 20 -4.38 5.94 2.21
C SER A 20 -3.65 4.90 1.37
N SER A 21 -3.73 3.64 1.79
CA SER A 21 -3.06 2.55 1.09
C SER A 21 -3.85 1.25 1.12
N ARG A 22 -3.76 0.46 0.04
CA ARG A 22 -4.48 -0.82 -0.11
C ARG A 22 -3.65 -1.85 -0.84
N SER A 23 -3.65 -3.09 -0.34
CA SER A 23 -3.07 -4.23 -1.06
C SER A 23 -4.05 -4.76 -2.10
N LEU A 24 -3.57 -4.93 -3.34
CA LEU A 24 -4.35 -5.43 -4.48
C LEU A 24 -3.62 -6.62 -5.13
N GLY A 25 -4.37 -7.52 -5.76
CA GLY A 25 -3.85 -8.72 -6.43
C GLY A 25 -3.68 -9.94 -5.52
N LYS A 26 -3.34 -11.09 -6.13
CA LYS A 26 -3.12 -12.37 -5.47
C LYS A 26 -1.70 -12.86 -5.70
N ASP A 27 -1.17 -13.59 -4.72
CA ASP A 27 0.12 -14.28 -4.77
C ASP A 27 1.28 -13.44 -5.33
N THR A 28 1.73 -13.75 -6.55
CA THR A 28 2.91 -13.14 -7.16
C THR A 28 2.66 -11.72 -7.66
N GLU A 29 1.40 -11.36 -7.91
CA GLU A 29 0.95 -10.08 -8.44
C GLU A 29 0.51 -9.10 -7.34
N ARG A 30 0.55 -9.53 -6.07
CA ARG A 30 0.09 -8.70 -4.95
C ARG A 30 1.02 -7.51 -4.72
N ARG A 31 0.45 -6.30 -4.78
CA ARG A 31 1.14 -4.99 -4.67
C ARG A 31 0.37 -4.02 -3.77
N VAL A 32 1.06 -3.01 -3.23
CA VAL A 32 0.44 -1.91 -2.47
C VAL A 32 0.16 -0.75 -3.42
N MET A 33 -1.07 -0.25 -3.40
CA MET A 33 -1.48 1.01 -4.02
C MET A 33 -1.56 2.07 -2.93
N ILE A 34 -0.93 3.21 -3.15
CA ILE A 34 -0.98 4.39 -2.27
C ILE A 34 -1.74 5.47 -3.03
N TYR A 35 -2.70 6.12 -2.38
CA TYR A 35 -3.56 7.12 -2.99
C TYR A 35 -3.94 8.18 -1.96
N ARG A 36 -4.36 9.36 -2.44
CA ARG A 36 -4.99 10.37 -1.60
C ARG A 36 -6.48 10.05 -1.54
N GLU A 37 -7.08 10.08 -0.36
CA GLU A 37 -8.53 10.14 -0.26
C GLU A 37 -8.95 11.50 -0.80
N GLU A 38 -9.74 11.52 -1.88
CA GLU A 38 -10.42 12.73 -2.30
C GLU A 38 -11.44 13.06 -1.21
N THR A 39 -11.07 13.98 -0.32
CA THR A 39 -12.03 14.67 0.54
C THR A 39 -12.90 15.54 -0.37
N GLU A 40 -14.16 15.13 -0.55
CA GLU A 40 -15.23 16.00 -1.09
C GLU A 40 -15.37 17.30 -0.29
#